data_AF-A0A1W6MRA7-F1
#
_entry.id   AF-A0A1W6MRA7-F1
#
_cell.length_a   1.000
_cell.length_b   1.000
_cell.length_c   1.000
_cell.angle_alpha   90.00
_cell.angle_beta   90.00
_cell.angle_gamma   90.00
#
_symmetry.space_group_name_H-M   'P 1'
#
loop_
_entity.id
_entity.type
_entity.pdbx_description
1 polymer ?
#
loop_
_entity_poly.entity_id
_entity_poly.type
_entity_poly.pdbx_seq_one_letter_code
_entity_poly.pdbx_strand_id
1 'polypeptide(L)'
;MTKQLVMALGLTHKDSQPAAAGPPASLETLFASFEPKLPLSAIDLNKAACLFDSYEAAEQLISFAYKSTENAKDQTDFHLNIVVISCSASSNDGIMVARAIAMLDKIEQKQPSSEYPIDTYITPDIYDALDPRHQDLYRAATQVGKDLVHQRLQEDAQRCFIISPIGDAQSPVRERADYVFKTYVKPACEAASFRAVRADMMRGGEITPEMIDALQSDPIVLVYLGSPKLGWNPNVMYELGLRHDAPYIALKDMTADGKKYELPFDIQDKRVVEIPEVPGKDDDIAATVRTIKDRIKDAVIDKQWNYLYPNATIDLKLGDPAASKYIEGSPQIEAFFEMKRVKGKLLNDVIQHLTMKMPDYQRRPFMEEQNSLIGSLILSMGNVSDVEYPYATIPIVFEKHSKLAGRAFLPIIVRYQFSPATNVLRLRVVYLDVTTATTMDSAKHYFTCTLKCDKQLSLS
;
A
#
# COMPACT_ATOMS: atom_id res chain seq x y z
N MET A 1 -27.97 6.26 -24.92
CA MET A 1 -27.31 7.54 -25.23
C MET A 1 -25.92 7.48 -24.64
N THR A 2 -24.87 7.51 -25.47
CA THR A 2 -23.48 7.53 -25.03
C THR A 2 -23.22 8.84 -24.28
N LYS A 3 -22.87 8.76 -23.00
CA LYS A 3 -22.43 9.93 -22.22
C LYS A 3 -21.01 10.27 -22.67
N GLN A 4 -20.74 11.54 -22.95
CA GLN A 4 -19.39 12.01 -23.25
C GLN A 4 -18.73 12.45 -21.95
N LEU A 5 -17.44 12.19 -21.81
CA LEU A 5 -16.67 12.59 -20.64
C LEU A 5 -15.81 13.81 -20.97
N VAL A 6 -15.74 14.75 -20.05
CA VAL A 6 -14.85 15.91 -20.13
C VAL A 6 -13.88 15.85 -18.96
N MET A 7 -12.59 15.88 -19.28
CA MET A 7 -11.51 15.98 -18.32
C MET A 7 -10.93 17.38 -18.36
N ALA A 8 -10.94 18.09 -17.23
CA ALA A 8 -10.22 19.34 -17.03
C ALA A 8 -8.92 19.07 -16.24
N LEU A 9 -7.84 19.72 -16.66
CA LEU A 9 -6.51 19.62 -16.07
C LEU A 9 -6.09 21.02 -15.61
N GLY A 10 -5.62 21.15 -14.36
CA GLY A 10 -5.16 22.41 -13.78
C GLY A 10 -3.82 22.25 -13.09
N LEU A 11 -2.85 23.09 -13.44
CA LEU A 11 -1.52 23.10 -12.87
C LEU A 11 -1.34 24.29 -11.92
N THR A 12 -0.97 24.02 -10.67
CA THR A 12 -0.69 25.05 -9.66
C THR A 12 0.76 24.95 -9.22
N HIS A 13 1.51 26.05 -9.20
CA HIS A 13 2.88 26.07 -8.70
C HIS A 13 2.92 26.45 -7.22
N LYS A 14 3.81 25.83 -6.44
CA LYS A 14 4.04 26.24 -5.04
C LYS A 14 4.75 27.60 -5.04
N ASP A 15 4.25 28.56 -4.26
CA ASP A 15 4.85 29.89 -4.12
C ASP A 15 6.23 29.80 -3.44
N SER A 16 7.27 29.60 -4.24
CA SER A 16 8.66 29.80 -3.85
C SER A 16 9.49 30.14 -5.11
N GLN A 17 9.71 31.43 -5.35
CA GLN A 17 10.74 31.94 -6.27
C GLN A 17 11.97 32.43 -5.47
N PRO A 18 13.20 32.50 -6.04
CA PRO A 18 13.49 32.74 -7.46
C PRO A 18 14.61 31.89 -8.13
N ALA A 19 14.49 31.77 -9.47
CA ALA A 19 15.57 31.86 -10.45
C ALA A 19 16.65 30.75 -10.64
N ALA A 20 16.46 29.49 -10.21
CA ALA A 20 17.53 28.48 -10.38
C ALA A 20 17.21 27.20 -11.19
N ALA A 21 16.00 26.94 -11.69
CA ALA A 21 15.74 25.67 -12.38
C ALA A 21 14.74 25.80 -13.53
N GLY A 22 15.27 25.96 -14.75
CA GLY A 22 14.53 25.75 -16.01
C GLY A 22 13.25 26.57 -16.22
N PRO A 23 12.59 26.42 -17.38
CA PRO A 23 11.20 26.87 -17.51
C PRO A 23 10.30 26.07 -16.55
N PRO A 24 9.28 26.69 -15.93
CA PRO A 24 8.33 25.98 -15.09
C PRO A 24 7.67 24.86 -15.89
N ALA A 25 7.45 23.71 -15.24
CA ALA A 25 6.75 22.58 -15.87
C ALA A 25 5.41 23.07 -16.44
N SER A 26 5.13 22.75 -17.70
CA SER A 26 3.84 23.02 -18.35
C SER A 26 3.07 21.72 -18.55
N LEU A 27 1.75 21.80 -18.76
CA LEU A 27 0.93 20.63 -19.13
C LEU A 27 1.49 19.94 -20.38
N GLU A 28 1.97 20.72 -21.37
CA GLU A 28 2.62 20.18 -22.56
C GLU A 28 3.89 19.38 -22.24
N THR A 29 4.70 19.86 -21.30
CA THR A 29 5.93 19.18 -20.88
C THR A 29 5.61 17.89 -20.12
N LEU A 30 4.62 17.93 -19.23
CA LEU A 30 4.22 16.78 -18.41
C LEU A 30 3.65 15.63 -19.26
N PHE A 31 2.94 15.96 -20.35
CA PHE A 31 2.33 14.99 -21.25
C PHE A 31 3.05 14.83 -22.60
N ALA A 32 4.27 15.38 -22.75
CA ALA A 32 5.03 15.33 -24.01
C ALA A 32 5.30 13.90 -24.51
N SER A 33 5.48 12.95 -23.58
CA SER A 33 5.72 11.53 -23.84
C SER A 33 4.45 10.67 -23.79
N PHE A 34 3.26 11.27 -23.62
CA PHE A 34 2.01 10.53 -23.64
C PHE A 34 1.64 10.10 -25.07
N GLU A 35 1.43 8.81 -25.27
CA GLU A 35 0.93 8.25 -26.53
C GLU A 35 -0.42 7.55 -26.31
N PRO A 36 -1.46 7.85 -27.13
CA PRO A 36 -1.46 8.78 -28.27
C PRO A 36 -1.42 10.26 -27.85
N LYS A 37 -0.82 11.13 -28.68
CA LYS A 37 -0.76 12.58 -28.40
C LYS A 37 -2.15 13.14 -28.07
N LEU A 38 -2.24 13.87 -26.98
CA LEU A 38 -3.50 14.39 -26.47
C LEU A 38 -4.08 15.49 -27.36
N PRO A 39 -5.39 15.47 -27.65
CA PRO A 39 -6.10 16.62 -28.18
C PRO A 39 -6.41 17.59 -27.03
N LEU A 40 -5.38 18.21 -26.44
CA LEU A 40 -5.56 19.23 -25.41
C LEU A 40 -6.19 20.47 -26.03
N SER A 41 -7.41 20.80 -25.61
CA SER A 41 -7.97 22.13 -25.85
C SER A 41 -7.44 23.05 -24.75
N ALA A 42 -6.36 23.77 -25.05
CA ALA A 42 -5.78 24.75 -24.12
C ALA A 42 -6.81 25.85 -23.83
N ILE A 43 -6.98 26.15 -22.55
CA ILE A 43 -7.92 27.18 -22.07
C ILE A 43 -7.11 28.39 -21.61
N ASP A 44 -6.05 28.14 -20.84
CA ASP A 44 -5.01 29.10 -20.51
C ASP A 44 -3.65 28.39 -20.34
N LEU A 45 -2.63 29.12 -19.87
CA LEU A 45 -1.26 28.60 -19.67
C LEU A 45 -1.18 27.38 -18.74
N ASN A 46 -2.09 27.28 -17.76
CA ASN A 46 -2.06 26.26 -16.72
C ASN A 46 -3.29 25.34 -16.76
N LYS A 47 -4.24 25.58 -17.66
CA LYS A 47 -5.50 24.83 -17.77
C LYS A 47 -5.75 24.32 -19.17
N ALA A 48 -6.15 23.05 -19.24
CA ALA A 48 -6.56 22.41 -20.47
C ALA A 48 -7.78 21.51 -20.24
N ALA A 49 -8.48 21.20 -21.33
CA ALA A 49 -9.53 20.18 -21.30
C ALA A 49 -9.36 19.16 -22.44
N CYS A 50 -9.79 17.93 -22.17
CA CYS A 50 -9.87 16.84 -23.12
C CYS A 50 -11.26 16.20 -23.08
N LEU A 51 -11.72 15.74 -24.25
CA LEU A 51 -12.95 14.97 -24.37
C LEU A 51 -12.61 13.48 -24.55
N PHE A 52 -13.39 12.62 -23.90
CA PHE A 52 -13.25 11.18 -24.01
C PHE A 52 -14.60 10.51 -24.27
N ASP A 53 -14.59 9.50 -25.13
CA ASP A 53 -15.76 8.69 -25.43
C ASP A 53 -15.98 7.56 -24.41
N SER A 54 -14.96 7.23 -23.62
CA SER A 54 -15.03 6.21 -22.58
C SER A 54 -14.13 6.54 -21.39
N TYR A 55 -14.49 6.00 -20.23
CA TYR A 55 -13.67 6.16 -19.03
C TYR A 55 -12.32 5.44 -19.15
N GLU A 56 -12.24 4.32 -19.88
CA GLU A 56 -10.99 3.58 -20.07
C GLU A 56 -9.91 4.45 -20.73
N ALA A 57 -10.29 5.29 -21.69
CA ALA A 57 -9.38 6.24 -22.32
C ALA A 57 -8.93 7.36 -21.36
N ALA A 58 -9.84 7.84 -20.50
CA ALA A 58 -9.51 8.80 -19.45
C ALA A 58 -8.56 8.17 -18.39
N GLU A 59 -8.78 6.92 -18.02
CA GLU A 59 -7.98 6.19 -17.03
C GLU A 59 -6.53 5.96 -17.49
N GLN A 60 -6.29 5.79 -18.80
CA GLN A 60 -4.94 5.71 -19.36
C GLN A 60 -4.15 7.00 -19.12
N LEU A 61 -4.78 8.16 -19.30
CA LEU A 61 -4.18 9.47 -19.04
C LEU A 61 -3.93 9.66 -17.55
N ILE A 62 -4.94 9.37 -16.72
CA ILE A 62 -4.81 9.46 -15.25
C ILE A 62 -3.63 8.59 -14.80
N SER A 63 -3.59 7.31 -15.19
CA SER A 63 -2.52 6.38 -14.83
C SER A 63 -1.14 6.85 -15.30
N PHE A 64 -1.04 7.44 -16.49
CA PHE A 64 0.21 8.01 -16.98
C PHE A 64 0.67 9.21 -16.16
N ALA A 65 -0.25 10.10 -15.78
CA ALA A 65 0.06 11.27 -14.95
C ALA A 65 0.64 10.83 -13.59
N TYR A 66 -0.01 9.87 -12.93
CA TYR A 66 0.45 9.28 -11.68
C TYR A 66 1.85 8.66 -11.82
N LYS A 67 2.08 7.79 -12.80
CA LYS A 67 3.41 7.21 -13.09
C LYS A 67 4.50 8.23 -13.38
N SER A 68 4.17 9.27 -14.14
CA SER A 68 5.13 10.32 -14.52
C SER A 68 5.59 11.15 -13.33
N THR A 69 4.74 11.27 -12.30
CA THR A 69 5.08 11.97 -11.06
C THR A 69 5.61 11.07 -9.95
N GLU A 70 5.43 9.74 -10.05
CA GLU A 70 5.98 8.78 -9.07
C GLU A 70 7.51 8.87 -8.97
N ASN A 71 8.20 9.11 -10.10
CA ASN A 71 9.65 9.28 -10.17
C ASN A 71 10.14 10.67 -9.69
N ALA A 72 9.24 11.63 -9.48
CA ALA A 72 9.56 13.02 -9.21
C ALA A 72 9.17 13.47 -7.78
N LYS A 73 8.80 12.52 -6.89
CA LYS A 73 8.27 12.76 -5.52
C LYS A 73 9.10 13.72 -4.64
N ASP A 74 10.38 13.94 -4.94
CA ASP A 74 11.28 14.81 -4.17
C ASP A 74 11.62 16.15 -4.84
N GLN A 75 11.06 16.49 -6.02
CA GLN A 75 11.49 17.67 -6.82
C GLN A 75 10.35 18.44 -7.54
N THR A 76 9.08 18.16 -7.28
CA THR A 76 7.99 18.85 -7.99
C THR A 76 7.51 20.11 -7.27
N ASP A 77 7.84 21.27 -7.86
CA ASP A 77 7.33 22.61 -7.48
C ASP A 77 5.92 22.88 -8.02
N PHE A 78 5.19 21.83 -8.43
CA PHE A 78 3.85 21.92 -8.99
C PHE A 78 2.90 20.89 -8.37
N HIS A 79 1.61 21.18 -8.51
CA HIS A 79 0.49 20.32 -8.18
C HIS A 79 -0.45 20.26 -9.38
N LEU A 80 -0.80 19.05 -9.83
CA LEU A 80 -1.74 18.82 -10.91
C LEU A 80 -3.09 18.37 -10.33
N ASN A 81 -4.15 19.08 -10.69
CA ASN A 81 -5.52 18.74 -10.38
C ASN A 81 -6.22 18.25 -11.66
N ILE A 82 -6.84 17.08 -11.59
CA ILE A 82 -7.58 16.47 -12.69
C ILE A 82 -9.04 16.34 -12.26
N VAL A 83 -9.97 16.81 -13.09
CA VAL A 83 -11.41 16.68 -12.85
C VAL A 83 -12.08 16.04 -14.05
N VAL A 84 -12.74 14.91 -13.86
CA VAL A 84 -13.53 14.25 -14.90
C VAL A 84 -15.01 14.37 -14.57
N ILE A 85 -15.78 14.90 -15.52
CA ILE A 85 -17.24 15.00 -15.41
C ILE A 85 -17.90 14.29 -16.58
N SER A 86 -19.08 13.73 -16.36
CA SER A 86 -19.93 13.25 -17.44
C SER A 86 -20.93 14.32 -17.86
N CYS A 87 -21.19 14.39 -19.16
CA CYS A 87 -22.16 15.30 -19.76
C CYS A 87 -23.04 14.57 -20.78
N SER A 88 -24.27 15.04 -20.94
CA SER A 88 -25.16 14.54 -21.99
C SER A 88 -24.72 15.06 -23.35
N ALA A 89 -24.60 14.16 -24.34
CA ALA A 89 -24.17 14.45 -25.71
C ALA A 89 -25.00 15.53 -26.45
N SER A 90 -26.14 15.96 -25.91
CA SER A 90 -26.95 17.06 -26.44
C SER A 90 -26.44 18.46 -26.06
N SER A 91 -25.39 18.57 -25.25
CA SER A 91 -24.85 19.85 -24.79
C SER A 91 -23.72 20.30 -25.71
N ASN A 92 -23.58 21.61 -25.97
CA ASN A 92 -22.44 22.15 -26.72
C ASN A 92 -21.13 21.90 -25.94
N ASP A 93 -20.08 21.42 -26.63
CA ASP A 93 -18.76 21.10 -26.05
C ASP A 93 -18.23 22.23 -25.14
N GLY A 94 -18.40 23.49 -25.56
CA GLY A 94 -17.97 24.65 -24.77
C GLY A 94 -18.67 24.79 -23.41
N ILE A 95 -19.94 24.37 -23.30
CA ILE A 95 -20.69 24.39 -22.03
C ILE A 95 -20.18 23.27 -21.11
N MET A 96 -19.89 22.10 -21.68
CA MET A 96 -19.34 20.97 -20.92
C MET A 96 -17.97 21.31 -20.34
N VAL A 97 -17.09 21.89 -21.17
CA VAL A 97 -15.75 22.32 -20.75
C VAL A 97 -15.84 23.40 -19.69
N ALA A 98 -16.69 24.41 -19.85
CA ALA A 98 -16.88 25.47 -18.86
C ALA A 98 -17.31 24.91 -17.49
N ARG A 99 -18.17 23.88 -17.47
CA ARG A 99 -18.60 23.22 -16.23
C ARG A 99 -17.45 22.47 -15.55
N ALA A 100 -16.63 21.74 -16.31
CA ALA A 100 -15.48 21.01 -15.77
C ALA A 100 -14.46 21.98 -15.17
N ILE A 101 -14.19 23.10 -15.85
CA ILE A 101 -13.27 24.14 -15.36
C ILE A 101 -13.80 24.85 -14.13
N ALA A 102 -15.09 25.19 -14.09
CA ALA A 102 -15.68 25.80 -12.90
C ALA A 102 -15.62 24.86 -11.67
N MET A 103 -15.58 23.54 -11.87
CA MET A 103 -15.35 22.57 -10.79
C MET A 103 -13.87 22.50 -10.40
N LEU A 104 -12.96 22.48 -11.38
CA LEU A 104 -11.51 22.56 -11.16
C LEU A 104 -11.12 23.80 -10.34
N ASP A 105 -11.64 24.98 -10.69
CA ASP A 105 -11.38 26.24 -9.98
C ASP A 105 -11.75 26.16 -8.49
N LYS A 106 -12.87 25.49 -8.16
CA LYS A 106 -13.31 25.29 -6.78
C LYS A 106 -12.40 24.32 -6.01
N ILE A 107 -11.82 23.34 -6.71
CA ILE A 107 -10.89 22.38 -6.14
C ILE A 107 -9.54 23.06 -5.86
N GLU A 108 -9.02 23.86 -6.80
CA GLU A 108 -7.78 24.63 -6.64
C GLU A 108 -7.85 25.66 -5.50
N GLN A 109 -9.06 26.16 -5.18
CA GLN A 109 -9.27 27.04 -4.01
C GLN A 109 -9.15 26.31 -2.67
N LYS A 110 -9.26 24.97 -2.62
CA LYS A 110 -8.92 24.21 -1.42
C LYS A 110 -7.40 24.07 -1.37
N GLN A 111 -6.80 24.33 -0.21
CA GLN A 111 -5.40 23.97 0.01
C GLN A 111 -5.20 22.48 -0.33
N PRO A 112 -4.08 22.12 -1.01
CA PRO A 112 -3.82 20.74 -1.37
C PRO A 112 -3.85 19.90 -0.09
N SER A 113 -4.73 18.90 -0.08
CA SER A 113 -4.93 18.04 1.10
C SER A 113 -3.83 16.98 1.24
N SER A 114 -2.90 16.93 0.29
CA SER A 114 -2.02 15.82 -0.01
C SER A 114 -0.58 16.30 -0.24
N GLU A 115 0.41 15.59 0.31
CA GLU A 115 1.83 15.77 -0.06
C GLU A 115 2.14 15.22 -1.47
N TYR A 116 1.17 14.54 -2.10
CA TYR A 116 1.29 13.96 -3.43
C TYR A 116 1.05 15.02 -4.53
N PRO A 117 1.83 15.06 -5.61
CA PRO A 117 1.76 16.13 -6.62
C PRO A 117 0.55 16.06 -7.55
N ILE A 118 -0.32 15.06 -7.42
CA ILE A 118 -1.49 14.87 -8.28
C ILE A 118 -2.71 14.52 -7.43
N ASP A 119 -3.82 15.22 -7.71
CA ASP A 119 -5.15 14.83 -7.28
C ASP A 119 -6.09 14.68 -8.48
N THR A 120 -6.93 13.63 -8.45
CA THR A 120 -7.93 13.37 -9.49
C THR A 120 -9.31 13.26 -8.85
N TYR A 121 -10.30 13.86 -9.48
CA TYR A 121 -11.68 13.90 -9.01
C TYR A 121 -12.64 13.46 -10.11
N ILE A 122 -13.65 12.67 -9.75
CA ILE A 122 -14.71 12.25 -10.67
C ILE A 122 -16.09 12.54 -10.07
N THR A 123 -17.10 12.74 -10.93
CA THR A 123 -18.49 12.92 -10.47
C THR A 123 -19.15 11.59 -10.07
N PRO A 124 -20.16 11.59 -9.18
CA PRO A 124 -20.84 10.38 -8.71
C PRO A 124 -21.40 9.52 -9.84
N ASP A 125 -21.91 10.16 -10.89
CA ASP A 125 -22.49 9.43 -12.02
C ASP A 125 -21.44 8.77 -12.93
N ILE A 126 -20.17 9.18 -12.87
CA ILE A 126 -19.05 8.40 -13.41
C ILE A 126 -18.74 7.25 -12.45
N TYR A 127 -18.55 7.54 -11.17
CA TYR A 127 -18.20 6.55 -10.15
C TYR A 127 -19.17 5.36 -10.15
N ASP A 128 -20.48 5.64 -10.16
CA ASP A 128 -21.54 4.63 -10.17
C ASP A 128 -21.54 3.78 -11.45
N ALA A 129 -20.97 4.29 -12.55
CA ALA A 129 -20.87 3.59 -13.83
C ALA A 129 -19.55 2.82 -14.01
N LEU A 130 -18.59 2.95 -13.09
CA LEU A 130 -17.30 2.26 -13.14
C LEU A 130 -17.43 0.76 -12.81
N ASP A 131 -16.57 -0.07 -13.43
CA ASP A 131 -16.32 -1.43 -12.95
C ASP A 131 -15.76 -1.40 -11.51
N PRO A 132 -16.08 -2.38 -10.64
CA PRO A 132 -15.59 -2.43 -9.26
C PRO A 132 -14.08 -2.19 -9.12
N ARG A 133 -13.27 -2.71 -10.04
CA ARG A 133 -11.80 -2.54 -10.02
C ARG A 133 -11.36 -1.07 -10.06
N HIS A 134 -12.13 -0.22 -10.74
CA HIS A 134 -11.87 1.21 -10.85
C HIS A 134 -12.52 1.99 -9.71
N GLN A 135 -13.70 1.57 -9.22
CA GLN A 135 -14.34 2.19 -8.04
C GLN A 135 -13.44 2.14 -6.81
N ASP A 136 -12.68 1.06 -6.65
CA ASP A 136 -11.72 0.88 -5.55
C ASP A 136 -10.65 1.97 -5.52
N LEU A 137 -10.35 2.61 -6.65
CA LEU A 137 -9.34 3.66 -6.75
C LEU A 137 -9.84 4.99 -6.19
N TYR A 138 -11.12 5.10 -5.84
CA TYR A 138 -11.76 6.35 -5.45
C TYR A 138 -12.35 6.33 -4.04
N ARG A 139 -12.18 7.47 -3.37
CA ARG A 139 -12.70 7.77 -2.04
C ARG A 139 -14.23 7.85 -2.02
N ALA A 140 -14.80 7.87 -0.81
CA ALA A 140 -16.21 8.18 -0.63
C ALA A 140 -16.51 9.61 -1.13
N ALA A 141 -17.77 9.81 -1.52
CA ALA A 141 -18.24 11.07 -2.04
C ALA A 141 -18.02 12.20 -1.01
N THR A 142 -17.38 13.28 -1.43
CA THR A 142 -17.07 14.45 -0.61
C THR A 142 -17.62 15.71 -1.26
N GLN A 143 -18.10 16.65 -0.43
CA GLN A 143 -18.65 17.91 -0.90
C GLN A 143 -17.53 18.92 -1.26
N VAL A 144 -17.59 19.46 -2.48
CA VAL A 144 -16.75 20.57 -2.97
C VAL A 144 -17.65 21.69 -3.45
N GLY A 145 -17.85 22.70 -2.61
CA GLY A 145 -18.84 23.74 -2.85
C GLY A 145 -20.25 23.15 -2.90
N LYS A 146 -20.94 23.28 -4.05
CA LYS A 146 -22.27 22.70 -4.27
C LYS A 146 -22.23 21.32 -4.92
N ASP A 147 -21.06 20.88 -5.37
CA ASP A 147 -20.89 19.67 -6.13
C ASP A 147 -20.39 18.53 -5.23
N LEU A 148 -20.85 17.31 -5.52
CA LEU A 148 -20.38 16.09 -4.89
C LEU A 148 -19.36 15.44 -5.81
N VAL A 149 -18.20 15.02 -5.28
CA VAL A 149 -17.13 14.40 -6.07
C VAL A 149 -16.46 13.25 -5.33
N HIS A 150 -15.86 12.34 -6.07
CA HIS A 150 -15.00 11.28 -5.54
C HIS A 150 -13.54 11.59 -5.89
N GLN A 151 -12.68 11.71 -4.89
CA GLN A 151 -11.24 11.91 -5.09
C GLN A 151 -10.54 10.56 -5.21
N ARG A 152 -9.61 10.42 -6.15
CA ARG A 152 -8.78 9.21 -6.30
C ARG A 152 -7.83 9.05 -5.10
N LEU A 153 -7.59 7.82 -4.70
CA LEU A 153 -6.57 7.47 -3.70
C LEU A 153 -5.16 7.65 -4.30
N GLN A 154 -4.19 7.93 -3.43
CA GLN A 154 -2.78 8.02 -3.81
C GLN A 154 -2.27 6.65 -4.29
N GLU A 155 -1.30 6.63 -5.21
CA GLU A 155 -0.80 5.38 -5.81
C GLU A 155 -0.05 4.49 -4.80
N ASP A 156 0.48 5.07 -3.72
CA ASP A 156 1.10 4.34 -2.61
C ASP A 156 0.12 3.99 -1.48
N ALA A 157 -1.18 4.29 -1.64
CA ALA A 157 -2.20 3.88 -0.67
C ALA A 157 -2.24 2.35 -0.57
N GLN A 158 -1.86 1.85 0.60
CA GLN A 158 -1.84 0.42 0.87
C GLN A 158 -3.25 -0.16 0.91
N ARG A 159 -3.42 -1.42 0.49
CA ARG A 159 -4.71 -2.11 0.58
C ARG A 159 -5.05 -2.42 2.03
N CYS A 160 -6.29 -2.18 2.42
CA CYS A 160 -6.90 -2.68 3.65
C CYS A 160 -8.02 -3.63 3.24
N PHE A 161 -7.79 -4.93 3.45
CA PHE A 161 -8.79 -5.94 3.10
C PHE A 161 -9.91 -6.00 4.13
N ILE A 162 -11.15 -6.12 3.67
CA ILE A 162 -12.35 -6.08 4.49
C ILE A 162 -13.06 -7.43 4.43
N ILE A 163 -13.13 -8.08 5.59
CA ILE A 163 -13.96 -9.25 5.86
C ILE A 163 -15.32 -8.75 6.37
N SER A 164 -16.41 -9.22 5.80
CA SER A 164 -17.77 -8.87 6.24
C SER A 164 -18.78 -9.95 5.87
N PRO A 165 -19.94 -10.03 6.56
CA PRO A 165 -20.96 -11.02 6.22
C PRO A 165 -21.51 -10.76 4.81
N ILE A 166 -21.40 -11.76 3.96
CA ILE A 166 -22.02 -11.76 2.62
C ILE A 166 -23.39 -12.42 2.77
N GLY A 167 -24.43 -11.60 3.00
CA GLY A 167 -25.81 -12.07 2.93
C GLY A 167 -26.34 -12.05 1.49
N ASP A 168 -27.52 -12.63 1.27
CA ASP A 168 -28.23 -12.54 -0.02
C ASP A 168 -28.47 -11.07 -0.40
N ALA A 169 -28.58 -10.80 -1.70
CA ALA A 169 -28.94 -9.48 -2.19
C ALA A 169 -30.24 -9.00 -1.53
N GLN A 170 -30.26 -7.74 -1.05
CA GLN A 170 -31.40 -7.15 -0.34
C GLN A 170 -31.73 -7.78 1.02
N SER A 171 -30.89 -8.69 1.55
CA SER A 171 -31.07 -9.19 2.92
C SER A 171 -30.72 -8.11 3.96
N PRO A 172 -31.34 -8.11 5.15
CA PRO A 172 -30.98 -7.19 6.23
C PRO A 172 -29.50 -7.25 6.62
N VAL A 173 -28.90 -8.46 6.54
CA VAL A 173 -27.47 -8.68 6.78
C VAL A 173 -26.63 -7.91 5.76
N ARG A 174 -27.01 -7.99 4.47
CA ARG A 174 -26.32 -7.32 3.38
C ARG A 174 -26.45 -5.79 3.48
N GLU A 175 -27.66 -5.29 3.69
CA GLU A 175 -27.92 -3.85 3.87
C GLU A 175 -27.11 -3.29 5.04
N ARG A 176 -27.05 -4.02 6.15
CA ARG A 176 -26.26 -3.63 7.32
C ARG A 176 -24.76 -3.63 7.02
N ALA A 177 -24.24 -4.68 6.38
CA ALA A 177 -22.82 -4.75 6.01
C ALA A 177 -22.43 -3.62 5.05
N ASP A 178 -23.28 -3.30 4.07
CA ASP A 178 -23.06 -2.20 3.13
C ASP A 178 -23.12 -0.84 3.83
N TYR A 179 -24.03 -0.65 4.78
CA TYR A 179 -24.09 0.54 5.63
C TYR A 179 -22.81 0.72 6.46
N VAL A 180 -22.36 -0.32 7.17
CA VAL A 180 -21.15 -0.25 8.01
C VAL A 180 -19.92 0.03 7.16
N PHE A 181 -19.82 -0.62 6.00
CA PHE A 181 -18.72 -0.40 5.07
C PHE A 181 -18.65 1.05 4.59
N LYS A 182 -19.76 1.59 4.09
CA LYS A 182 -19.82 2.95 3.53
C LYS A 182 -19.67 4.04 4.59
N THR A 183 -20.23 3.82 5.79
CA THR A 183 -20.35 4.86 6.82
C THR A 183 -19.13 4.94 7.73
N TYR A 184 -18.50 3.81 8.07
CA TYR A 184 -17.40 3.77 9.04
C TYR A 184 -16.09 3.25 8.45
N VAL A 185 -16.12 2.10 7.79
CA VAL A 185 -14.89 1.41 7.32
C VAL A 185 -14.18 2.21 6.24
N LYS A 186 -14.90 2.53 5.15
CA LYS A 186 -14.32 3.24 4.00
C LYS A 186 -13.76 4.61 4.42
N PRO A 187 -14.49 5.48 5.15
CA PRO A 187 -13.94 6.74 5.63
C PRO A 187 -12.73 6.59 6.57
N ALA A 188 -12.70 5.57 7.43
CA ALA A 188 -11.58 5.35 8.35
C ALA A 188 -10.31 4.91 7.63
N CYS A 189 -10.42 3.97 6.68
CA CYS A 189 -9.30 3.56 5.81
C CYS A 189 -8.76 4.75 5.03
N GLU A 190 -9.64 5.53 4.42
CA GLU A 190 -9.28 6.70 3.63
C GLU A 190 -8.53 7.75 4.47
N ALA A 191 -9.00 8.03 5.68
CA ALA A 191 -8.34 8.95 6.61
C ALA A 191 -7.01 8.42 7.16
N ALA A 192 -6.74 7.12 7.00
CA ALA A 192 -5.47 6.47 7.32
C ALA A 192 -4.58 6.25 6.08
N SER A 193 -4.95 6.75 4.90
CA SER A 193 -4.25 6.52 3.62
C SER A 193 -4.24 5.06 3.15
N PHE A 194 -5.30 4.32 3.47
CA PHE A 194 -5.55 2.96 2.99
C PHE A 194 -6.70 2.91 2.00
N ARG A 195 -6.60 1.96 1.05
CA ARG A 195 -7.66 1.59 0.12
C ARG A 195 -8.46 0.41 0.67
N ALA A 196 -9.71 0.64 1.08
CA ALA A 196 -10.59 -0.44 1.55
C ALA A 196 -11.07 -1.31 0.38
N VAL A 197 -10.84 -2.62 0.44
CA VAL A 197 -11.26 -3.59 -0.59
C VAL A 197 -12.02 -4.73 0.08
N ARG A 198 -13.25 -5.01 -0.33
CA ARG A 198 -14.07 -6.09 0.23
C ARG A 198 -13.93 -7.40 -0.52
N ALA A 199 -14.14 -8.51 0.19
CA ALA A 199 -14.10 -9.87 -0.35
C ALA A 199 -15.04 -10.07 -1.56
N ASP A 200 -16.27 -9.56 -1.48
CA ASP A 200 -17.29 -9.70 -2.53
C ASP A 200 -17.07 -8.81 -3.77
N MET A 201 -16.11 -7.88 -3.70
CA MET A 201 -15.63 -7.11 -4.85
C MET A 201 -14.56 -7.88 -5.64
N MET A 202 -14.02 -8.97 -5.09
CA MET A 202 -13.13 -9.89 -5.82
C MET A 202 -13.98 -10.90 -6.59
N ARG A 203 -13.64 -11.14 -7.86
CA ARG A 203 -14.44 -12.00 -8.75
C ARG A 203 -14.27 -13.47 -8.36
N GLY A 204 -15.35 -14.15 -7.95
CA GLY A 204 -15.40 -15.61 -7.82
C GLY A 204 -16.35 -16.08 -6.72
N GLY A 205 -17.16 -17.11 -7.00
CA GLY A 205 -18.10 -17.70 -6.03
C GLY A 205 -17.47 -18.67 -5.02
N GLU A 206 -16.15 -18.82 -5.04
CA GLU A 206 -15.36 -19.67 -4.13
C GLU A 206 -14.25 -18.85 -3.46
N ILE A 207 -13.61 -19.41 -2.43
CA ILE A 207 -12.38 -18.88 -1.82
C ILE A 207 -11.33 -18.72 -2.93
N THR A 208 -11.19 -17.52 -3.48
CA THR A 208 -10.24 -17.29 -4.57
C THR A 208 -8.82 -17.24 -4.01
N PRO A 209 -7.80 -17.67 -4.77
CA PRO A 209 -6.40 -17.45 -4.41
C PRO A 209 -6.09 -15.98 -4.09
N GLU A 210 -6.79 -15.04 -4.73
CA GLU A 210 -6.69 -13.60 -4.47
C GLU A 210 -7.14 -13.22 -3.06
N MET A 211 -8.21 -13.84 -2.54
CA MET A 211 -8.67 -13.62 -1.17
C MET A 211 -7.66 -14.16 -0.16
N ILE A 212 -7.14 -15.38 -0.35
CA ILE A 212 -6.13 -15.95 0.54
C ILE A 212 -4.87 -15.07 0.52
N ASP A 213 -4.42 -14.63 -0.65
CA ASP A 213 -3.28 -13.71 -0.76
C ASP A 213 -3.57 -12.40 -0.04
N ALA A 214 -4.76 -11.81 -0.17
CA ALA A 214 -5.14 -10.61 0.57
C ALA A 214 -5.11 -10.83 2.09
N LEU A 215 -5.69 -11.92 2.59
CA LEU A 215 -5.68 -12.27 4.01
C LEU A 215 -4.26 -12.43 4.56
N GLN A 216 -3.34 -13.00 3.78
CA GLN A 216 -1.97 -13.23 4.23
C GLN A 216 -1.06 -12.01 4.04
N SER A 217 -1.18 -11.31 2.91
CA SER A 217 -0.22 -10.30 2.46
C SER A 217 -0.61 -8.87 2.81
N ASP A 218 -1.90 -8.56 3.00
CA ASP A 218 -2.32 -7.19 3.20
C ASP A 218 -1.77 -6.64 4.52
N PRO A 219 -1.31 -5.37 4.53
CA PRO A 219 -0.75 -4.75 5.73
C PRO A 219 -1.70 -4.83 6.91
N ILE A 220 -3.00 -4.62 6.67
CA ILE A 220 -4.05 -4.65 7.68
C ILE A 220 -5.37 -5.21 7.13
N VAL A 221 -6.13 -5.88 7.99
CA VAL A 221 -7.47 -6.41 7.69
C VAL A 221 -8.48 -5.83 8.68
N LEU A 222 -9.61 -5.36 8.20
CA LEU A 222 -10.77 -5.00 9.03
C LEU A 222 -11.81 -6.11 8.94
N VAL A 223 -12.33 -6.53 10.09
CA VAL A 223 -13.24 -7.67 10.21
C VAL A 223 -14.54 -7.17 10.80
N TYR A 224 -15.59 -7.05 9.99
CA TYR A 224 -16.91 -6.79 10.50
C TYR A 224 -17.62 -8.11 10.83
N LEU A 225 -17.90 -8.34 12.11
CA LEU A 225 -18.50 -9.58 12.61
C LEU A 225 -20.03 -9.62 12.45
N GLY A 226 -20.66 -8.46 12.19
CA GLY A 226 -22.12 -8.34 12.11
C GLY A 226 -22.79 -8.18 13.48
N SER A 227 -24.10 -8.44 13.49
CA SER A 227 -24.90 -8.42 14.70
C SER A 227 -24.78 -9.72 15.47
N PRO A 228 -24.34 -9.71 16.73
CA PRO A 228 -24.25 -10.93 17.53
C PRO A 228 -25.60 -11.59 17.81
N LYS A 229 -26.72 -10.86 17.69
CA LYS A 229 -28.09 -11.41 17.86
C LYS A 229 -28.41 -12.51 16.85
N LEU A 230 -27.77 -12.46 15.68
CA LEU A 230 -27.94 -13.43 14.60
C LEU A 230 -26.94 -14.59 14.69
N GLY A 231 -26.06 -14.58 15.70
CA GLY A 231 -24.89 -15.43 15.75
C GLY A 231 -23.76 -14.88 14.88
N TRP A 232 -22.55 -15.39 15.13
CA TRP A 232 -21.37 -14.99 14.38
C TRP A 232 -21.34 -15.66 13.01
N ASN A 233 -21.12 -14.88 11.95
CA ASN A 233 -21.09 -15.43 10.59
C ASN A 233 -19.91 -16.43 10.43
N PRO A 234 -20.17 -17.68 9.99
CA PRO A 234 -19.14 -18.71 9.94
C PRO A 234 -18.05 -18.43 8.89
N ASN A 235 -18.39 -17.80 7.76
CA ASN A 235 -17.41 -17.45 6.73
C ASN A 235 -16.46 -16.35 7.23
N VAL A 236 -17.01 -15.33 7.90
CA VAL A 236 -16.22 -14.28 8.54
C VAL A 236 -15.27 -14.86 9.59
N MET A 237 -15.75 -15.82 10.39
CA MET A 237 -14.91 -16.49 11.40
C MET A 237 -13.81 -17.34 10.76
N TYR A 238 -14.09 -18.03 9.65
CA TYR A 238 -13.11 -18.80 8.91
C TYR A 238 -12.00 -17.90 8.33
N GLU A 239 -12.37 -16.81 7.64
CA GLU A 239 -11.42 -15.84 7.08
C GLU A 239 -10.59 -15.15 8.17
N LEU A 240 -11.20 -14.86 9.32
CA LEU A 240 -10.49 -14.34 10.49
C LEU A 240 -9.46 -15.34 11.02
N GLY A 241 -9.79 -16.63 11.03
CA GLY A 241 -8.87 -17.71 11.39
C GLY A 241 -7.64 -17.74 10.49
N LEU A 242 -7.80 -17.59 9.17
CA LEU A 242 -6.68 -17.51 8.22
C LEU A 242 -5.78 -16.28 8.44
N ARG A 243 -6.32 -15.21 9.05
CA ARG A 243 -5.58 -13.98 9.38
C ARG A 243 -4.96 -13.99 10.77
N HIS A 244 -5.23 -14.98 11.62
CA HIS A 244 -4.97 -14.94 13.08
C HIS A 244 -3.57 -14.41 13.49
N ASP A 245 -2.53 -14.81 12.76
CA ASP A 245 -1.12 -14.44 13.00
C ASP A 245 -0.69 -13.09 12.40
N ALA A 246 -1.63 -12.29 11.91
CA ALA A 246 -1.35 -10.99 11.31
C ALA A 246 -2.36 -9.92 11.74
N PRO A 247 -1.99 -8.63 11.70
CA PRO A 247 -2.80 -7.56 12.27
C PRO A 247 -4.20 -7.48 11.66
N TYR A 248 -5.20 -7.41 12.52
CA TYR A 248 -6.57 -7.10 12.14
C TYR A 248 -7.25 -6.24 13.21
N ILE A 249 -8.31 -5.56 12.79
CA ILE A 249 -9.20 -4.81 13.67
C ILE A 249 -10.60 -5.39 13.51
N ALA A 250 -11.18 -5.88 14.61
CA ALA A 250 -12.54 -6.39 14.62
C ALA A 250 -13.54 -5.28 14.92
N LEU A 251 -14.67 -5.32 14.23
CA LEU A 251 -15.84 -4.46 14.39
C LEU A 251 -17.06 -5.36 14.65
N LYS A 252 -17.98 -4.97 15.54
CA LYS A 252 -19.26 -5.67 15.74
C LYS A 252 -20.38 -4.69 16.05
N ASP A 253 -21.62 -5.08 15.83
CA ASP A 253 -22.74 -4.26 16.31
C ASP A 253 -22.83 -4.30 17.83
N MET A 254 -23.19 -3.16 18.41
CA MET A 254 -23.73 -3.08 19.77
C MET A 254 -25.06 -3.81 19.84
N THR A 255 -25.47 -4.20 21.05
CA THR A 255 -26.81 -4.71 21.29
C THR A 255 -27.49 -3.88 22.37
N ALA A 256 -28.67 -3.35 22.03
CA ALA A 256 -29.46 -2.55 22.97
C ALA A 256 -30.20 -3.38 24.04
N ASP A 257 -30.09 -4.71 23.99
CA ASP A 257 -30.83 -5.63 24.87
C ASP A 257 -30.11 -5.99 26.17
N GLY A 258 -28.91 -5.42 26.41
CA GLY A 258 -28.13 -5.65 27.62
C GLY A 258 -27.54 -7.06 27.73
N LYS A 259 -27.70 -7.92 26.72
CA LYS A 259 -27.12 -9.26 26.71
C LYS A 259 -25.65 -9.18 26.33
N LYS A 260 -24.81 -9.92 27.07
CA LYS A 260 -23.41 -10.10 26.72
C LYS A 260 -23.30 -11.19 25.66
N TYR A 261 -22.83 -10.82 24.47
CA TYR A 261 -22.57 -11.75 23.40
C TYR A 261 -21.08 -12.05 23.34
N GLU A 262 -20.72 -13.24 23.79
CA GLU A 262 -19.32 -13.62 23.89
C GLU A 262 -18.75 -13.98 22.51
N LEU A 263 -17.54 -13.49 22.27
CA LEU A 263 -16.74 -13.89 21.13
C LEU A 263 -16.07 -15.25 21.42
N PRO A 264 -15.60 -15.99 20.41
CA PRO A 264 -14.72 -17.13 20.61
C PRO A 264 -13.45 -16.73 21.40
N PHE A 265 -12.97 -17.62 22.27
CA PHE A 265 -11.83 -17.39 23.18
C PHE A 265 -10.64 -16.70 22.50
N ASP A 266 -10.22 -17.17 21.32
CA ASP A 266 -9.05 -16.65 20.58
C ASP A 266 -9.19 -15.21 20.09
N ILE A 267 -10.39 -14.63 20.14
CA ILE A 267 -10.66 -13.25 19.71
C ILE A 267 -11.35 -12.40 20.80
N GLN A 268 -11.58 -12.96 22.00
CA GLN A 268 -12.20 -12.25 23.13
C GLN A 268 -11.33 -11.12 23.68
N ASP A 269 -10.01 -11.31 23.73
CA ASP A 269 -9.07 -10.33 24.31
C ASP A 269 -8.74 -9.18 23.34
N LYS A 270 -9.13 -9.31 22.07
CA LYS A 270 -8.92 -8.25 21.09
C LYS A 270 -10.03 -7.23 21.27
N ARG A 271 -9.63 -5.99 21.63
CA ARG A 271 -10.58 -4.88 21.73
C ARG A 271 -11.35 -4.80 20.41
N VAL A 272 -12.64 -5.07 20.41
CA VAL A 272 -13.50 -4.92 19.22
C VAL A 272 -14.02 -3.48 19.21
N VAL A 273 -14.11 -2.85 18.04
CA VAL A 273 -14.81 -1.56 17.90
C VAL A 273 -16.30 -1.86 17.80
N GLU A 274 -17.08 -1.20 18.64
CA GLU A 274 -18.53 -1.37 18.59
C GLU A 274 -19.17 -0.34 17.65
N ILE A 275 -20.10 -0.81 16.82
CA ILE A 275 -20.88 0.01 15.89
C ILE A 275 -22.31 0.11 16.40
N PRO A 276 -22.93 1.30 16.47
CA PRO A 276 -24.30 1.47 16.92
C PRO A 276 -25.29 0.60 16.14
N GLU A 277 -26.15 -0.16 16.85
CA GLU A 277 -27.08 -1.12 16.25
C GLU A 277 -28.01 -0.48 15.21
N VAL A 278 -28.50 0.73 15.50
CA VAL A 278 -29.47 1.45 14.68
C VAL A 278 -28.84 2.74 14.16
N PRO A 279 -28.80 2.97 12.82
CA PRO A 279 -28.30 4.21 12.24
C PRO A 279 -28.94 5.47 12.87
N GLY A 280 -28.10 6.45 13.23
CA GLY A 280 -28.56 7.77 13.70
C GLY A 280 -29.05 7.84 15.15
N LYS A 281 -29.10 6.73 15.88
CA LYS A 281 -29.39 6.74 17.33
C LYS A 281 -28.08 6.59 18.12
N ASP A 282 -27.74 7.61 18.90
CA ASP A 282 -26.50 7.66 19.72
C ASP A 282 -25.22 7.43 18.89
N ASP A 283 -25.29 7.76 17.59
CA ASP A 283 -24.30 7.40 16.58
C ASP A 283 -23.36 8.58 16.30
N ASP A 284 -22.26 8.65 17.05
CA ASP A 284 -21.14 9.53 16.72
C ASP A 284 -20.26 8.86 15.66
N ILE A 285 -20.69 9.00 14.40
CA ILE A 285 -19.99 8.49 13.22
C ILE A 285 -18.55 9.00 13.19
N ALA A 286 -18.33 10.29 13.48
CA ALA A 286 -17.02 10.91 13.41
C ALA A 286 -16.06 10.33 14.47
N ALA A 287 -16.53 10.14 15.69
CA ALA A 287 -15.73 9.52 16.75
C ALA A 287 -15.42 8.04 16.46
N THR A 288 -16.38 7.31 15.90
CA THR A 288 -16.19 5.90 15.53
C THR A 288 -15.19 5.76 14.38
N VAL A 289 -15.33 6.58 13.33
CA VAL A 289 -14.37 6.66 12.22
C VAL A 289 -12.97 7.01 12.72
N ARG A 290 -12.85 7.97 13.63
CA ARG A 290 -11.57 8.32 14.26
C ARG A 290 -10.98 7.16 15.05
N THR A 291 -11.80 6.44 15.81
CA THR A 291 -11.36 5.26 16.58
C THR A 291 -10.83 4.16 15.67
N ILE A 292 -11.53 3.87 14.57
CA ILE A 292 -11.07 2.87 13.59
C ILE A 292 -9.78 3.34 12.93
N LYS A 293 -9.69 4.61 12.51
CA LYS A 293 -8.48 5.21 11.92
C LYS A 293 -7.28 5.10 12.86
N ASP A 294 -7.44 5.47 14.13
CA ASP A 294 -6.33 5.47 15.10
C ASP A 294 -5.86 4.02 15.33
N ARG A 295 -6.77 3.06 15.42
CA ARG A 295 -6.42 1.63 15.47
C ARG A 295 -5.72 1.13 14.21
N ILE A 296 -6.11 1.60 13.02
CA ILE A 296 -5.42 1.27 11.77
C ILE A 296 -3.97 1.74 11.86
N LYS A 297 -3.75 2.99 12.28
CA LYS A 297 -2.41 3.55 12.45
C LYS A 297 -1.59 2.79 13.50
N ASP A 298 -2.18 2.48 14.65
CA ASP A 298 -1.52 1.73 15.72
C ASP A 298 -1.12 0.33 15.27
N ALA A 299 -2.00 -0.39 14.56
CA ALA A 299 -1.70 -1.73 14.04
C ALA A 299 -0.60 -1.73 12.98
N VAL A 300 -0.43 -0.61 12.25
CA VAL A 300 0.68 -0.42 11.31
C VAL A 300 1.98 -0.08 12.06
N ILE A 301 1.91 0.76 13.11
CA ILE A 301 3.06 1.13 13.96
C ILE A 301 3.56 -0.09 14.74
N ASP A 302 2.68 -0.91 15.30
CA ASP A 302 3.02 -2.15 16.01
C ASP A 302 3.71 -3.17 15.08
N LYS A 303 3.50 -3.03 13.77
CA LYS A 303 4.21 -3.79 12.72
C LYS A 303 5.61 -3.25 12.39
N GLN A 304 6.00 -2.06 12.86
CA GLN A 304 7.42 -1.71 12.89
C GLN A 304 8.09 -2.66 13.86
N TRP A 305 8.87 -3.57 13.30
CA TRP A 305 9.69 -4.54 14.01
C TRP A 305 10.54 -3.82 15.05
N ASN A 306 10.08 -3.79 16.31
CA ASN A 306 10.85 -3.33 17.47
C ASN A 306 11.84 -4.42 17.89
N TYR A 307 12.72 -4.82 16.97
CA TYR A 307 13.85 -5.66 17.28
C TYR A 307 15.01 -4.78 17.75
N LEU A 308 15.81 -5.31 18.67
CA LEU A 308 17.08 -4.69 19.07
C LEU A 308 18.05 -4.54 17.88
N TYR A 309 17.82 -5.29 16.81
CA TYR A 309 18.67 -5.35 15.62
C TYR A 309 18.06 -4.62 14.42
N PRO A 310 18.89 -4.01 13.55
CA PRO A 310 18.43 -3.42 12.29
C PRO A 310 17.68 -4.44 11.44
N ASN A 311 16.55 -4.06 10.88
CA ASN A 311 15.73 -4.95 10.06
C ASN A 311 15.08 -4.22 8.87
N ALA A 312 14.69 -5.00 7.87
CA ALA A 312 14.07 -4.50 6.66
C ALA A 312 13.14 -5.53 6.02
N THR A 313 12.19 -5.03 5.23
CA THR A 313 11.36 -5.85 4.34
C THR A 313 11.75 -5.57 2.89
N ILE A 314 12.02 -6.62 2.12
CA ILE A 314 12.52 -6.56 0.74
C ILE A 314 11.53 -7.31 -0.16
N ASP A 315 11.08 -6.66 -1.23
CA ASP A 315 10.33 -7.32 -2.29
C ASP A 315 11.30 -7.72 -3.41
N LEU A 316 11.47 -9.03 -3.61
CA LEU A 316 12.20 -9.61 -4.73
C LEU A 316 11.23 -9.86 -5.89
N LYS A 317 11.45 -9.19 -7.02
CA LYS A 317 10.61 -9.36 -8.22
C LYS A 317 11.15 -10.54 -9.02
N LEU A 318 10.45 -11.67 -8.99
CA LEU A 318 10.85 -12.85 -9.75
C LEU A 318 10.69 -12.56 -11.25
N GLY A 319 11.72 -12.81 -12.05
CA GLY A 319 11.76 -12.51 -13.48
C GLY A 319 12.31 -11.12 -13.85
N ASP A 320 12.33 -10.17 -12.92
CA ASP A 320 13.03 -8.88 -13.08
C ASP A 320 13.77 -8.51 -11.78
N PRO A 321 14.92 -9.16 -11.50
CA PRO A 321 15.66 -8.92 -10.25
C PRO A 321 16.08 -7.46 -10.07
N ALA A 322 16.21 -6.69 -11.16
CA ALA A 322 16.58 -5.27 -11.11
C ALA A 322 15.49 -4.39 -10.49
N ALA A 323 14.22 -4.81 -10.57
CA ALA A 323 13.09 -4.13 -9.92
C ALA A 323 12.91 -4.47 -8.43
N SER A 324 13.77 -5.33 -7.86
CA SER A 324 13.71 -5.70 -6.44
C SER A 324 14.05 -4.51 -5.55
N LYS A 325 13.27 -4.28 -4.49
CA LYS A 325 13.38 -3.06 -3.67
C LYS A 325 13.09 -3.28 -2.20
N TYR A 326 13.64 -2.41 -1.38
CA TYR A 326 13.27 -2.28 0.03
C TYR A 326 11.89 -1.62 0.13
N ILE A 327 10.96 -2.21 0.85
CA ILE A 327 9.61 -1.65 1.03
C ILE A 327 9.38 -1.09 2.44
N GLU A 328 10.16 -1.56 3.41
CA GLU A 328 10.15 -1.11 4.80
C GLU A 328 11.55 -1.24 5.40
N GLY A 329 11.86 -0.41 6.39
CA GLY A 329 13.12 -0.44 7.10
C GLY A 329 12.95 0.14 8.51
N SER A 330 13.59 -0.47 9.50
CA SER A 330 13.55 0.04 10.87
C SER A 330 14.34 1.35 11.00
N PRO A 331 14.09 2.23 11.99
CA PRO A 331 14.89 3.44 12.18
C PRO A 331 16.40 3.18 12.30
N GLN A 332 16.77 2.02 12.84
CA GLN A 332 18.16 1.57 12.99
C GLN A 332 18.79 1.18 11.64
N ILE A 333 18.00 0.77 10.64
CA ILE A 333 18.53 0.33 9.34
C ILE A 333 19.23 1.46 8.58
N GLU A 334 18.72 2.69 8.70
CA GLU A 334 19.32 3.84 8.01
C GLU A 334 20.70 4.18 8.59
N ALA A 335 20.83 4.08 9.92
CA ALA A 335 22.11 4.25 10.60
C ALA A 335 23.08 3.09 10.29
N PHE A 336 22.56 1.88 10.17
CA PHE A 336 23.32 0.68 9.82
C PHE A 336 23.84 0.68 8.38
N PHE A 337 23.04 1.17 7.44
CA PHE A 337 23.44 1.31 6.04
C PHE A 337 24.22 2.61 5.78
N GLU A 338 24.22 3.57 6.71
CA GLU A 338 24.65 4.95 6.49
C GLU A 338 23.95 5.59 5.27
N MET A 339 22.66 5.27 5.13
CA MET A 339 21.84 5.63 3.98
C MET A 339 20.46 6.08 4.45
N LYS A 340 20.10 7.32 4.10
CA LYS A 340 18.77 7.87 4.41
C LYS A 340 17.70 7.28 3.49
N ARG A 341 16.48 7.14 4.01
CA ARG A 341 15.28 6.73 3.27
C ARG A 341 15.47 5.39 2.55
N VAL A 342 15.73 4.34 3.32
CA VAL A 342 15.96 2.99 2.75
C VAL A 342 14.72 2.45 2.04
N LYS A 343 13.52 2.78 2.54
CA LYS A 343 12.24 2.46 1.89
C LYS A 343 12.20 3.04 0.47
N GLY A 344 11.92 2.18 -0.51
CA GLY A 344 11.81 2.48 -1.93
C GLY A 344 13.10 2.25 -2.73
N LYS A 345 14.27 2.10 -2.07
CA LYS A 345 15.54 1.92 -2.77
C LYS A 345 15.66 0.53 -3.39
N LEU A 346 16.34 0.46 -4.53
CA LEU A 346 16.62 -0.80 -5.20
C LEU A 346 17.57 -1.66 -4.35
N LEU A 347 17.32 -2.97 -4.36
CA LEU A 347 18.13 -3.93 -3.62
C LEU A 347 19.60 -3.86 -4.02
N ASN A 348 19.87 -3.81 -5.33
CA ASN A 348 21.21 -3.76 -5.87
C ASN A 348 21.98 -2.52 -5.41
N ASP A 349 21.34 -1.35 -5.35
CA ASP A 349 21.98 -0.11 -4.92
C ASP A 349 22.42 -0.18 -3.46
N VAL A 350 21.56 -0.74 -2.60
CA VAL A 350 21.87 -0.92 -1.16
C VAL A 350 22.99 -1.95 -0.98
N ILE A 351 22.93 -3.07 -1.69
CA ILE A 351 23.97 -4.11 -1.62
C ILE A 351 25.32 -3.59 -2.15
N GLN A 352 25.33 -2.85 -3.25
CA GLN A 352 26.53 -2.18 -3.75
C GLN A 352 27.08 -1.17 -2.74
N HIS A 353 26.21 -0.38 -2.11
CA HIS A 353 26.62 0.55 -1.05
C HIS A 353 27.28 -0.16 0.13
N LEU A 354 26.69 -1.27 0.59
CA LEU A 354 27.23 -2.07 1.68
C LEU A 354 28.56 -2.72 1.32
N THR A 355 28.68 -3.27 0.12
CA THR A 355 29.92 -3.93 -0.32
C THR A 355 31.10 -2.98 -0.40
N MET A 356 30.90 -1.72 -0.80
CA MET A 356 31.96 -0.70 -0.78
C MET A 356 32.50 -0.41 0.63
N LYS A 357 31.74 -0.71 1.68
CA LYS A 357 32.17 -0.57 3.08
C LYS A 357 32.89 -1.80 3.63
N MET A 358 32.91 -2.90 2.88
CA MET A 358 33.60 -4.14 3.25
C MET A 358 35.05 -4.18 2.71
N PRO A 359 35.95 -4.95 3.35
CA PRO A 359 37.27 -5.27 2.79
C PRO A 359 37.16 -5.92 1.41
N ASP A 360 38.11 -5.67 0.52
CA ASP A 360 38.09 -6.16 -0.86
C ASP A 360 37.93 -7.70 -0.94
N TYR A 361 38.62 -8.43 -0.06
CA TYR A 361 38.56 -9.89 0.00
C TYR A 361 37.22 -10.45 0.48
N GLN A 362 36.40 -9.65 1.18
CA GLN A 362 35.09 -10.08 1.71
C GLN A 362 33.97 -9.89 0.69
N ARG A 363 34.09 -8.93 -0.24
CA ARG A 363 33.00 -8.52 -1.13
C ARG A 363 32.48 -9.65 -2.01
N ARG A 364 33.37 -10.29 -2.77
CA ARG A 364 32.99 -11.34 -3.74
C ARG A 364 32.38 -12.57 -3.04
N PRO A 365 33.00 -13.14 -1.98
CA PRO A 365 32.41 -14.26 -1.26
C PRO A 365 31.01 -13.95 -0.72
N PHE A 366 30.79 -12.77 -0.15
CA PHE A 366 29.48 -12.36 0.33
C PHE A 366 28.44 -12.36 -0.80
N MET A 367 28.76 -11.71 -1.92
CA MET A 367 27.84 -11.63 -3.07
C MET A 367 27.50 -13.01 -3.66
N GLU A 368 28.50 -13.89 -3.78
CA GLU A 368 28.31 -15.24 -4.29
C GLU A 368 27.38 -16.07 -3.39
N GLU A 369 27.57 -16.01 -2.07
CA GLU A 369 26.67 -16.68 -1.13
C GLU A 369 25.26 -16.10 -1.19
N GLN A 370 25.08 -14.78 -1.14
CA GLN A 370 23.74 -14.18 -1.18
C GLN A 370 22.96 -14.57 -2.44
N ASN A 371 23.62 -14.55 -3.61
CA ASN A 371 23.01 -15.01 -4.85
C ASN A 371 22.63 -16.49 -4.79
N SER A 372 23.50 -17.33 -4.23
CA SER A 372 23.22 -18.76 -4.06
C SER A 372 22.03 -19.00 -3.11
N LEU A 373 21.98 -18.33 -1.96
CA LEU A 373 20.91 -18.47 -0.98
C LEU A 373 19.55 -18.06 -1.55
N ILE A 374 19.49 -16.94 -2.27
CA ILE A 374 18.27 -16.47 -2.94
C ILE A 374 17.85 -17.46 -4.02
N GLY A 375 18.79 -17.95 -4.84
CA GLY A 375 18.52 -18.96 -5.86
C GLY A 375 17.95 -20.25 -5.26
N SER A 376 18.57 -20.76 -4.18
CA SER A 376 18.09 -21.94 -3.44
C SER A 376 16.70 -21.71 -2.85
N LEU A 377 16.44 -20.53 -2.28
CA LEU A 377 15.13 -20.17 -1.74
C LEU A 377 14.05 -20.20 -2.83
N ILE A 378 14.32 -19.65 -4.02
CA ILE A 378 13.39 -19.67 -5.16
C ILE A 378 13.12 -21.11 -5.62
N LEU A 379 14.16 -21.94 -5.77
CA LEU A 379 14.01 -23.34 -6.19
C LEU A 379 13.23 -24.18 -5.17
N SER A 380 13.44 -23.93 -3.87
CA SER A 380 12.76 -24.63 -2.78
C SER A 380 11.25 -24.38 -2.73
N MET A 381 10.75 -23.31 -3.38
CA MET A 381 9.31 -23.04 -3.48
C MET A 381 8.59 -23.99 -4.45
N GLY A 382 9.33 -24.72 -5.29
CA GLY A 382 8.78 -25.61 -6.31
C GLY A 382 8.73 -27.10 -5.95
N ASN A 383 9.46 -27.56 -4.92
CA ASN A 383 9.58 -28.98 -4.56
C ASN A 383 9.60 -29.17 -3.03
N VAL A 384 8.72 -30.02 -2.51
CA VAL A 384 8.48 -30.23 -1.05
C VAL A 384 9.25 -31.42 -0.47
N SER A 385 10.01 -32.17 -1.29
CA SER A 385 10.71 -33.37 -0.85
C SER A 385 12.22 -33.16 -0.77
N ASP A 386 12.75 -33.10 0.46
CA ASP A 386 14.19 -33.11 0.84
C ASP A 386 15.01 -31.85 0.54
N VAL A 387 14.58 -30.68 1.02
CA VAL A 387 15.40 -29.46 0.96
C VAL A 387 16.20 -29.28 2.26
N GLU A 388 17.52 -29.45 2.21
CA GLU A 388 18.42 -28.86 3.22
C GLU A 388 18.23 -27.34 3.21
N TYR A 389 17.80 -26.76 4.34
CA TYR A 389 17.63 -25.31 4.44
C TYR A 389 18.98 -24.62 4.23
N PRO A 390 19.08 -23.66 3.29
CA PRO A 390 20.33 -22.97 3.05
C PRO A 390 20.69 -22.06 4.23
N TYR A 391 21.92 -22.17 4.75
CA TYR A 391 22.40 -21.37 5.88
C TYR A 391 23.37 -20.29 5.40
N ALA A 392 23.14 -19.04 5.82
CA ALA A 392 24.09 -17.96 5.59
C ALA A 392 25.31 -18.10 6.50
N THR A 393 26.51 -17.99 5.93
CA THR A 393 27.78 -18.17 6.65
C THR A 393 28.77 -17.03 6.40
N ILE A 394 28.55 -16.18 5.40
CA ILE A 394 29.45 -15.10 5.06
C ILE A 394 28.83 -13.77 5.53
N PRO A 395 29.34 -13.15 6.60
CA PRO A 395 28.79 -11.91 7.11
C PRO A 395 29.25 -10.68 6.31
N ILE A 396 28.51 -9.60 6.45
CA ILE A 396 28.92 -8.23 6.13
C ILE A 396 29.93 -7.81 7.19
N VAL A 397 31.18 -7.56 6.80
CA VAL A 397 32.22 -7.05 7.71
C VAL A 397 32.51 -5.61 7.35
N PHE A 398 32.31 -4.69 8.28
CA PHE A 398 32.53 -3.27 8.01
C PHE A 398 33.99 -2.87 8.25
N GLU A 399 34.64 -2.34 7.23
CA GLU A 399 35.95 -1.68 7.32
C GLU A 399 35.79 -0.15 7.32
N LYS A 400 34.89 0.37 6.46
CA LYS A 400 34.76 1.82 6.20
C LYS A 400 33.47 2.44 6.76
N HIS A 401 32.84 1.81 7.75
CA HIS A 401 31.66 2.35 8.42
C HIS A 401 32.07 3.30 9.55
N SER A 402 31.44 4.47 9.67
CA SER A 402 31.79 5.49 10.68
C SER A 402 31.70 5.04 12.14
N LYS A 403 30.84 4.05 12.45
CA LYS A 403 30.58 3.57 13.83
C LYS A 403 30.75 2.07 14.02
N LEU A 404 30.56 1.29 12.97
CA LEU A 404 30.55 -0.18 13.04
C LEU A 404 31.83 -0.81 12.47
N ALA A 405 32.89 -0.04 12.24
CA ALA A 405 34.17 -0.58 11.78
C ALA A 405 34.64 -1.72 12.69
N GLY A 406 35.08 -2.82 12.07
CA GLY A 406 35.50 -4.06 12.74
C GLY A 406 34.36 -4.98 13.18
N ARG A 407 33.09 -4.59 13.03
CA ARG A 407 31.93 -5.45 13.35
C ARG A 407 31.47 -6.25 12.14
N ALA A 408 30.88 -7.41 12.43
CA ALA A 408 30.37 -8.35 11.44
C ALA A 408 28.87 -8.62 11.65
N PHE A 409 28.10 -8.57 10.57
CA PHE A 409 26.64 -8.74 10.60
C PHE A 409 26.15 -9.74 9.56
N LEU A 410 25.20 -10.58 9.92
CA LEU A 410 24.63 -11.57 9.02
C LEU A 410 23.18 -11.21 8.68
N PRO A 411 22.81 -11.11 7.39
CA PRO A 411 21.42 -10.98 6.99
C PRO A 411 20.69 -12.32 7.17
N ILE A 412 19.68 -12.34 8.03
CA ILE A 412 18.89 -13.53 8.34
C ILE A 412 17.46 -13.31 7.87
N ILE A 413 16.98 -14.21 7.01
CA ILE A 413 15.57 -14.24 6.58
C ILE A 413 14.77 -14.88 7.71
N VAL A 414 13.94 -14.07 8.36
CA VAL A 414 13.09 -14.51 9.49
C VAL A 414 11.69 -14.89 9.04
N ARG A 415 11.26 -14.38 7.88
CA ARG A 415 9.99 -14.73 7.24
C ARG A 415 10.09 -14.45 5.75
N TYR A 416 9.44 -15.28 4.94
CA TYR A 416 9.25 -15.01 3.53
C TYR A 416 7.82 -15.31 3.12
N GLN A 417 7.34 -14.66 2.06
CA GLN A 417 6.02 -14.88 1.49
C GLN A 417 6.08 -14.64 -0.02
N PHE A 418 5.57 -15.59 -0.79
CA PHE A 418 5.48 -15.47 -2.25
C PHE A 418 4.04 -15.13 -2.66
N SER A 419 3.86 -14.10 -3.49
CA SER A 419 2.59 -13.75 -4.13
C SER A 419 2.66 -14.15 -5.62
N PRO A 420 1.95 -15.22 -6.04
CA PRO A 420 1.93 -15.66 -7.43
C PRO A 420 1.34 -14.61 -8.38
N ALA A 421 0.36 -13.84 -7.92
CA ALA A 421 -0.33 -12.83 -8.72
C ALA A 421 0.57 -11.68 -9.16
N THR A 422 1.50 -11.26 -8.28
CA THR A 422 2.42 -10.14 -8.54
C THR A 422 3.83 -10.60 -8.94
N ASN A 423 4.08 -11.91 -8.87
CA ASN A 423 5.37 -12.56 -8.98
C ASN A 423 6.43 -11.95 -8.06
N VAL A 424 6.03 -11.63 -6.82
CA VAL A 424 6.88 -11.00 -5.81
C VAL A 424 7.12 -11.97 -4.65
N LEU A 425 8.40 -12.15 -4.32
CA LEU A 425 8.84 -12.81 -3.10
C LEU A 425 9.22 -11.75 -2.06
N ARG A 426 8.38 -11.59 -1.05
CA ARG A 426 8.60 -10.68 0.07
C ARG A 426 9.43 -11.35 1.15
N LEU A 427 10.58 -10.78 1.47
CA LEU A 427 11.48 -11.24 2.52
C LEU A 427 11.48 -10.26 3.69
N ARG A 428 11.45 -10.80 4.91
CA ARG A 428 11.78 -10.06 6.13
C ARG A 428 13.17 -10.45 6.57
N VAL A 429 14.05 -9.46 6.68
CA VAL A 429 15.47 -9.65 6.95
C VAL A 429 15.84 -8.91 8.22
N VAL A 430 16.54 -9.61 9.12
CA VAL A 430 17.18 -9.02 10.30
C VAL A 430 18.69 -9.09 10.10
N TYR A 431 19.38 -7.99 10.39
CA TYR A 431 20.84 -7.92 10.34
C TYR A 431 21.41 -8.20 11.73
N LEU A 432 21.71 -9.47 11.99
CA LEU A 432 22.17 -9.93 13.29
C LEU A 432 23.65 -9.59 13.48
N ASP A 433 24.02 -9.01 14.62
CA ASP A 433 25.44 -8.87 14.98
C ASP A 433 26.03 -10.25 15.32
N VAL A 434 26.99 -10.68 14.53
CA VAL A 434 27.71 -11.94 14.66
C VAL A 434 29.20 -11.74 14.88
N THR A 435 29.62 -10.54 15.29
CA THR A 435 31.04 -10.18 15.47
C THR A 435 31.78 -11.20 16.33
N THR A 436 31.20 -11.64 17.44
CA THR A 436 31.82 -12.61 18.36
C THR A 436 31.86 -14.03 17.82
N ALA A 437 31.02 -14.36 16.83
CA ALA A 437 30.94 -15.67 16.19
C ALA A 437 31.66 -15.71 14.82
N THR A 438 32.26 -14.59 14.41
CA THR A 438 32.94 -14.45 13.13
C THR A 438 34.43 -14.70 13.29
N THR A 439 34.99 -15.56 12.44
CA THR A 439 36.42 -15.88 12.40
C THR A 439 36.97 -15.75 10.99
N MET A 440 38.25 -15.39 10.88
CA MET A 440 38.95 -15.40 9.59
C MET A 440 39.23 -16.84 9.20
N ASP A 441 38.72 -17.28 8.05
CA ASP A 441 39.08 -18.58 7.49
C ASP A 441 40.49 -18.47 6.87
N SER A 442 41.47 -19.16 7.49
CA SER A 442 42.87 -19.11 7.07
C SER A 442 43.12 -19.69 5.68
N ALA A 443 42.27 -20.60 5.21
CA ALA A 443 42.39 -21.23 3.90
C ALA A 443 41.69 -20.40 2.81
N LYS A 444 40.55 -19.79 3.15
CA LYS A 444 39.74 -19.04 2.18
C LYS A 444 40.05 -17.55 2.12
N HIS A 445 40.77 -17.01 3.11
CA HIS A 445 41.16 -15.60 3.20
C HIS A 445 39.99 -14.61 3.27
N TYR A 446 38.88 -15.01 3.88
CA TYR A 446 37.75 -14.14 4.19
C TYR A 446 37.09 -14.56 5.51
N PHE A 447 36.28 -13.66 6.08
CA PHE A 447 35.58 -13.91 7.33
C PHE A 447 34.37 -14.80 7.10
N THR A 448 34.22 -15.80 7.97
CA THR A 448 33.05 -16.68 8.02
C THR A 448 32.46 -16.67 9.42
N CYS A 449 31.16 -16.93 9.51
CA CYS A 449 30.41 -17.08 10.72
C CYS A 449 29.73 -18.45 10.69
N THR A 450 29.95 -19.26 11.71
CA THR A 450 29.21 -20.50 11.91
C THR A 450 28.39 -20.36 13.17
N LEU A 451 27.10 -20.08 13.04
CA LEU A 451 26.15 -20.17 14.13
C LEU A 451 25.89 -21.66 14.40
N LYS A 452 26.78 -22.31 15.17
CA LYS A 452 26.53 -23.67 15.65
C LYS A 452 25.38 -23.62 16.65
N CYS A 453 24.28 -24.29 16.34
CA CYS A 453 23.18 -24.48 17.28
C CYS A 453 23.62 -25.52 18.33
N ASP A 454 24.42 -25.11 19.32
CA ASP A 454 25.01 -26.03 20.32
C ASP A 454 24.03 -26.47 21.41
N LYS A 455 22.75 -26.09 21.33
CA LYS A 455 21.70 -26.64 22.20
C LYS A 455 20.40 -26.77 21.42
N GLN A 456 19.88 -27.99 21.34
CA GLN A 456 18.44 -28.18 21.20
C GLN A 456 17.77 -27.30 22.27
N LEU A 457 17.03 -26.28 21.83
CA LEU A 457 16.05 -25.62 22.68
C LEU A 457 15.01 -26.69 23.04
N SER A 458 15.16 -27.28 24.21
CA SER A 458 14.12 -28.10 24.84
C SER A 458 12.97 -27.17 25.16
N LEU A 459 11.96 -27.13 24.29
CA LEU A 459 10.66 -26.54 24.57
C LEU A 459 9.79 -27.57 25.29
N SER A 460 10.34 -28.19 26.33
CA SER A 460 9.61 -29.03 27.28
C SER A 460 8.92 -28.16 28.32
#